data_AF-A0AAW7ACF5-F1
#
_entry.id   AF-A0AAW7ACF5-F1
#
_cell.length_a   1.000
_cell.length_b   1.000
_cell.length_c   1.000
_cell.angle_alpha   90.00
_cell.angle_beta   90.00
_cell.angle_gamma   90.00
#
_symmetry.space_group_name_H-M   'P 1'
#
loop_
_entity.id
_entity.type
_entity.pdbx_description
1 polymer ?
#
loop_
_entity_poly.entity_id
_entity_poly.type
_entity_poly.pdbx_seq_one_letter_code
_entity_poly.pdbx_strand_id
1 'polypeptide(L)' 'MYLFDSLKDVAQEYLTEPQIEALRQSYVVARDAHEGQTRSSGEPYIIHPVAVARILAEMRLD' A
#
# COMPACT_ATOMS: atom_id res chain seq x y z
N MET A 1 -1.13 8.19 -7.77
CA MET A 1 -0.04 7.53 -7.00
C MET A 1 -0.05 7.88 -5.53
N TYR A 2 -0.71 8.97 -5.10
CA TYR A 2 -0.69 9.51 -3.73
C TYR A 2 -0.88 8.50 -2.57
N LEU A 3 -1.68 7.44 -2.72
CA LEU A 3 -1.89 6.44 -1.66
C LEU A 3 -0.64 5.59 -1.41
N PHE A 4 0.12 5.27 -2.45
CA PHE A 4 1.32 4.44 -2.34
C PHE A 4 2.48 5.18 -1.67
N ASP A 5 2.57 6.49 -1.86
CA ASP A 5 3.72 7.28 -1.44
C ASP A 5 3.95 7.18 0.08
N SER A 6 2.87 7.26 0.88
CA SER A 6 2.98 7.10 2.35
C SER A 6 3.48 5.73 2.82
N LEU A 7 3.21 4.68 2.05
CA LEU A 7 3.71 3.33 2.34
C LEU A 7 5.17 3.21 1.89
N LYS A 8 5.49 3.73 0.71
CA LYS A 8 6.85 3.76 0.17
C LYS A 8 7.79 4.51 1.11
N ASP A 9 7.34 5.61 1.68
CA ASP A 9 8.17 6.45 2.57
C ASP A 9 8.72 5.68 3.77
N VAL A 10 7.91 4.81 4.35
CA VAL A 10 8.33 3.94 5.47
C VAL A 10 9.15 2.75 4.96
N ALA A 11 8.65 2.08 3.92
CA ALA A 11 9.25 0.85 3.41
C ALA A 11 10.68 1.08 2.86
N GLN A 12 10.95 2.23 2.24
CA GLN A 12 12.26 2.53 1.63
C GLN A 12 13.37 2.76 2.66
N GLU A 13 13.03 2.90 3.95
CA GLU A 13 14.03 3.03 5.01
C GLU A 13 14.81 1.73 5.26
N TYR A 14 14.26 0.58 4.88
CA TYR A 14 14.85 -0.72 5.17
C TYR A 14 14.73 -1.75 4.03
N LEU A 15 13.86 -1.55 3.05
CA LEU A 15 13.77 -2.39 1.86
C LEU A 15 14.76 -1.96 0.77
N THR A 16 15.21 -2.94 -0.01
CA THR A 16 15.99 -2.71 -1.24
C THR A 16 15.11 -2.20 -2.39
N GLU A 17 15.71 -1.57 -3.41
CA GLU A 17 14.98 -1.09 -4.58
C GLU A 17 14.13 -2.19 -5.28
N PRO A 18 14.62 -3.44 -5.47
CA PRO A 18 13.78 -4.51 -6.03
C PRO A 18 12.57 -4.86 -5.17
N GLN A 19 12.70 -4.81 -3.84
CA GLN A 19 11.58 -5.06 -2.92
C GLN A 19 10.56 -3.91 -2.97
N ILE A 20 11.01 -2.67 -3.10
CA ILE A 20 10.12 -1.51 -3.29
C ILE A 20 9.36 -1.61 -4.61
N GLU A 21 10.02 -2.05 -5.68
CA GLU A 21 9.34 -2.27 -6.96
C GLU A 21 8.32 -3.40 -6.86
N ALA A 22 8.64 -4.51 -6.20
CA ALA A 22 7.69 -5.58 -5.94
C ALA A 22 6.47 -5.08 -5.13
N LEU A 23 6.71 -4.28 -4.09
CA LEU A 23 5.66 -3.66 -3.27
C LEU A 23 4.76 -2.73 -4.11
N ARG A 24 5.35 -1.97 -5.04
CA ARG A 24 4.61 -1.12 -5.99
C ARG A 24 3.70 -1.95 -6.91
N GLN A 25 4.18 -3.09 -7.38
CA GLN A 25 3.37 -3.99 -8.22
C GLN A 25 2.21 -4.60 -7.41
N SER A 26 2.44 -5.02 -6.17
CA SER A 26 1.38 -5.50 -5.26
C SER A 26 0.32 -4.42 -5.00
N TYR A 27 0.74 -3.17 -4.83
CA TYR A 27 -0.19 -2.04 -4.73
C TYR A 27 -1.06 -1.88 -5.99
N VAL A 28 -0.49 -1.98 -7.19
CA VAL A 28 -1.25 -1.88 -8.45
C VAL A 28 -2.29 -3.00 -8.53
N VAL A 29 -1.90 -4.23 -8.23
CA VAL A 29 -2.83 -5.38 -8.21
C VAL A 29 -3.98 -5.15 -7.22
N ALA A 30 -3.67 -4.70 -6.00
CA ALA A 30 -4.70 -4.43 -4.99
C ALA A 30 -5.63 -3.27 -5.40
N ARG A 31 -5.07 -2.20 -5.97
CA ARG A 31 -5.84 -1.05 -6.46
C ARG A 31 -6.83 -1.49 -7.54
N ASP A 32 -6.36 -2.25 -8.53
CA ASP A 32 -7.18 -2.69 -9.66
C ASP A 32 -8.26 -3.67 -9.20
N ALA A 33 -7.93 -4.57 -8.27
CA ALA A 33 -8.90 -5.49 -7.67
C ALA A 33 -9.99 -4.77 -6.85
N HIS A 34 -9.68 -3.59 -6.29
CA HIS A 34 -10.60 -2.78 -5.50
C HIS A 34 -11.20 -1.59 -6.27
N GLU A 35 -11.02 -1.51 -7.59
CA GLU A 35 -11.61 -0.43 -8.39
C GLU A 35 -13.14 -0.43 -8.29
N GLY A 36 -13.73 0.74 -8.09
CA GLY A 36 -15.18 0.92 -7.91
C GLY A 36 -15.72 0.44 -6.55
N GLN A 37 -14.90 -0.20 -5.70
CA GLN A 37 -15.32 -0.63 -4.38
C GLN A 37 -15.17 0.49 -3.36
N THR A 38 -16.18 0.62 -2.49
CA THR A 38 -16.20 1.60 -1.41
C THR A 38 -16.44 0.94 -0.06
N ARG A 39 -15.94 1.57 1.00
CA ARG A 39 -16.28 1.21 2.39
C ARG A 39 -17.66 1.76 2.75
N SER A 40 -18.20 1.34 3.88
CA SER A 40 -19.41 1.93 4.45
C SER A 40 -19.30 3.44 4.73
N SER A 41 -18.07 3.97 4.90
CA SER A 41 -17.79 5.41 5.00
C SER A 41 -17.93 6.16 3.67
N GLY A 42 -18.03 5.47 2.53
CA GLY A 42 -18.00 6.05 1.18
C GLY A 42 -16.60 6.22 0.60
N GLU A 43 -15.55 5.98 1.38
CA GLU A 43 -14.16 6.05 0.91
C GLU A 43 -13.79 4.88 -0.02
N PRO A 44 -12.89 5.09 -1.00
CA PRO A 44 -12.34 4.01 -1.82
C PRO A 44 -11.75 2.88 -0.97
N TYR A 45 -12.10 1.63 -1.28
CA TYR A 45 -11.74 0.48 -0.44
C TYR A 45 -10.22 0.29 -0.31
N ILE A 46 -9.46 0.60 -1.38
CA ILE A 46 -7.99 0.49 -1.44
C ILE A 46 -7.26 1.26 -0.32
N ILE A 47 -7.88 2.28 0.26
CA ILE A 47 -7.30 3.04 1.38
C ILE A 47 -7.02 2.12 2.58
N HIS A 48 -7.91 1.14 2.84
CA HIS A 48 -7.77 0.26 3.99
C HIS A 48 -6.59 -0.72 3.85
N PRO A 49 -6.44 -1.50 2.77
CA PRO A 49 -5.26 -2.34 2.56
C PRO A 49 -3.93 -1.57 2.61
N VAL A 50 -3.88 -0.35 2.07
CA VAL A 50 -2.68 0.50 2.12
C VAL A 50 -2.36 0.92 3.55
N ALA A 51 -3.36 1.32 4.34
CA ALA A 51 -3.16 1.67 5.74
C ALA A 51 -2.64 0.48 6.57
N VAL A 52 -3.18 -0.74 6.33
CA VAL A 52 -2.70 -1.97 6.97
C VAL A 52 -1.25 -2.25 6.59
N ALA A 53 -0.91 -2.19 5.30
CA ALA A 53 0.45 -2.42 4.82
C ALA A 53 1.45 -1.42 5.44
N ARG A 54 1.05 -0.15 5.59
CA ARG A 54 1.89 0.85 6.24
C ARG A 54 2.17 0.52 7.70
N ILE A 55 1.16 0.09 8.47
CA ILE A 55 1.35 -0.32 9.87
C ILE A 55 2.33 -1.50 9.96
N LEU A 56 2.23 -2.48 9.06
CA LEU A 56 3.17 -3.60 8.99
C LEU A 56 4.59 -3.15 8.63
N ALA A 57 4.73 -2.17 7.72
CA ALA A 57 6.02 -1.60 7.36
C ALA A 57 6.66 -0.82 8.53
N GLU A 58 5.87 -0.09 9.32
CA GLU A 58 6.34 0.57 10.55
C GLU A 58 6.89 -0.44 11.58
N MET A 59 6.39 -1.68 11.55
CA MET A 59 6.86 -2.80 12.38
C MET A 59 8.01 -3.61 11.75
N ARG A 60 8.38 -3.35 10.49
CA ARG A 60 9.39 -4.09 9.71
C ARG A 60 9.10 -5.61 9.65
N LEU A 61 7.87 -5.96 9.26
CA LEU A 61 7.36 -7.35 9.20
C LEU A 61 7.36 -7.97 7.79
N ASP A 62 8.23 -7.48 6.93
CA ASP A 62 8.43 -7.84 5.51
C ASP A 62 9.38 -9.04 5.28
#